data_AF-A0A380NYX0-F1
#
_entry.id   AF-A0A380NYX0-F1
#
_cell.length_a   1.000
_cell.length_b   1.000
_cell.length_c   1.000
_cell.angle_alpha   90.00
_cell.angle_beta   90.00
_cell.angle_gamma   90.00
#
_symmetry.space_group_name_H-M   'P 1'
#
loop_
_entity.id
_entity.type
_entity.pdbx_description
1 polymer ?
#
loop_
_entity_poly.entity_id
_entity_poly.type
_entity_poly.pdbx_seq_one_letter_code
_entity_poly.pdbx_strand_id
1 'polypeptide(L)' 'MSKSWDDANRLKAQTEDVKRAIVIGAGYIGAELAEQLSLAGKQITLIDALDRVLAKMYHQSCLKSLHANMKNMV' A
#
# COMPACT_ATOMS: atom_id res chain seq x y z
N MET A 1 9.06 -4.30 9.94
CA MET A 1 7.65 -4.72 9.79
C MET A 1 6.79 -3.47 10.03
N SER A 2 5.47 -3.47 9.84
CA SER A 2 4.62 -2.31 10.17
C SER A 2 3.56 -2.72 11.19
N LYS A 3 3.99 -3.08 12.41
CA LYS A 3 3.11 -3.68 13.43
C LYS A 3 3.15 -2.97 14.77
N SER A 4 4.30 -2.46 15.18
CA SER A 4 4.47 -1.77 16.46
C SER A 4 4.49 -0.25 16.28
N TRP A 5 4.39 0.46 17.40
CA TRP A 5 4.58 1.91 17.42
C TRP A 5 6.00 2.30 16.97
N ASP A 6 7.01 1.52 17.36
CA ASP A 6 8.40 1.72 16.93
C ASP A 6 8.57 1.54 15.41
N ASP A 7 7.90 0.54 14.83
CA ASP A 7 7.88 0.34 13.38
C ASP A 7 7.33 1.59 12.67
N ALA A 8 6.24 2.16 13.18
CA ALA A 8 5.60 3.35 12.60
C ALA A 8 6.53 4.58 12.63
N ASN A 9 7.18 4.84 13.77
CA ASN A 9 8.13 5.95 13.89
C ASN A 9 9.33 5.78 12.96
N ARG A 10 9.87 4.55 12.87
CA ARG A 10 11.00 4.26 12.00
C ARG A 10 10.63 4.44 10.53
N LEU A 11 9.47 3.93 10.11
CA LEU A 11 8.98 4.10 8.75
C LEU A 11 8.77 5.57 8.41
N LYS A 12 8.12 6.34 9.29
CA LYS A 12 7.91 7.78 9.09
C LYS A 12 9.24 8.51 8.84
N ALA A 13 10.22 8.33 9.73
CA ALA A 13 11.54 8.96 9.59
C ALA A 13 12.25 8.55 8.28
N GLN A 14 12.16 7.27 7.90
CA GLN A 14 12.78 6.79 6.66
C GLN A 14 12.10 7.32 5.41
N THR A 15 10.80 7.59 5.46
CA THR A 15 10.02 8.01 4.29
C THR A 15 10.21 9.47 3.90
N GLU A 16 10.81 10.31 4.76
CA GLU A 16 11.06 11.72 4.46
C GLU A 16 11.94 11.86 3.20
N ASP A 17 13.08 11.17 3.16
CA ASP A 17 14.09 11.29 2.09
C ASP A 17 13.93 10.30 0.93
N VAL A 18 13.11 9.27 1.10
CA VAL A 18 12.92 8.24 0.07
C VAL A 18 12.05 8.77 -1.06
N LYS A 19 12.43 8.50 -2.32
CA LYS A 19 11.64 8.83 -3.52
C LYS A 19 10.77 7.68 -4.02
N ARG A 20 11.19 6.44 -3.76
CA ARG A 20 10.56 5.22 -4.27
C ARG A 20 10.49 4.15 -3.19
N ALA A 21 9.36 3.47 -3.08
CA ALA A 21 9.22 2.35 -2.15
C ALA A 21 8.40 1.21 -2.76
N ILE A 22 8.69 0.00 -2.30
CA ILE A 22 7.93 -1.21 -2.65
C ILE A 22 7.18 -1.65 -1.40
N VAL A 23 5.87 -1.85 -1.53
CA VAL A 23 5.03 -2.44 -0.49
C VAL A 23 4.74 -3.89 -0.88
N ILE A 24 5.07 -4.83 0.01
CA ILE A 24 4.86 -6.26 -0.21
C ILE A 24 3.68 -6.70 0.66
N GLY A 25 2.63 -7.17 0.00
CA GLY A 25 1.31 -7.50 0.56
C GLY A 25 0.30 -6.37 0.31
N ALA A 26 -0.72 -6.65 -0.51
CA ALA A 26 -1.89 -5.82 -0.79
C ALA A 26 -3.12 -6.23 0.05
N GLY A 27 -2.88 -6.72 1.27
CA GLY A 27 -3.90 -6.75 2.32
C GLY A 27 -4.24 -5.33 2.81
N TYR A 28 -5.12 -5.21 3.81
CA TYR A 28 -5.59 -3.92 4.31
C TYR A 28 -4.46 -2.92 4.62
N ILE A 29 -3.51 -3.35 5.46
CA ILE A 29 -2.40 -2.50 5.92
C ILE A 29 -1.51 -2.05 4.76
N GLY A 30 -1.17 -2.97 3.85
CA GLY A 30 -0.26 -2.65 2.75
C GLY A 30 -0.93 -1.80 1.67
N ALA A 31 -2.22 -2.00 1.41
CA ALA A 31 -2.96 -1.15 0.50
C ALA A 31 -3.02 0.31 1.01
N GLU A 32 -3.30 0.49 2.31
CA GLU A 32 -3.37 1.82 2.91
C GLU A 32 -1.99 2.49 3.02
N LEU A 33 -0.93 1.74 3.37
CA LEU A 33 0.45 2.26 3.30
C LEU A 33 0.84 2.71 1.89
N ALA A 34 0.51 1.90 0.88
CA ALA A 34 0.82 2.23 -0.52
C ALA A 34 0.08 3.48 -0.98
N GLU A 35 -1.19 3.63 -0.58
CA GLU A 35 -2.00 4.82 -0.85
C GLU A 35 -1.39 6.07 -0.20
N GLN A 36 -1.10 6.02 1.10
CA GLN A 36 -0.57 7.18 1.84
C GLN A 36 0.80 7.62 1.32
N LEU A 37 1.67 6.67 0.98
CA LEU A 37 2.99 7.00 0.43
C LEU A 37 2.88 7.58 -0.99
N SER A 38 1.95 7.09 -1.82
CA SER A 38 1.66 7.67 -3.13
C SER A 38 1.13 9.10 -3.00
N LEU A 39 0.19 9.35 -2.09
CA LEU A 39 -0.30 10.70 -1.77
C LEU A 39 0.78 11.63 -1.23
N ALA A 40 1.78 11.09 -0.52
CA ALA A 40 2.98 11.82 -0.10
C ALA A 40 3.99 12.08 -1.24
N GLY A 41 3.60 11.82 -2.49
CA GLY A 41 4.40 12.08 -3.70
C GLY A 41 5.51 11.08 -3.94
N LYS A 42 5.47 9.91 -3.27
CA LYS A 42 6.46 8.85 -3.47
C LYS A 42 6.00 7.95 -4.62
N GLN A 43 6.95 7.48 -5.44
CA GLN A 43 6.64 6.48 -6.45
C GLN A 43 6.58 5.11 -5.79
N ILE A 44 5.41 4.48 -5.81
CA ILE A 44 5.16 3.23 -5.11
C ILE A 44 5.01 2.09 -6.10
N THR A 45 5.40 0.90 -5.69
CA THR A 45 5.00 -0.35 -6.35
C THR A 45 4.39 -1.26 -5.30
N LEU A 46 3.15 -1.68 -5.51
CA LEU A 46 2.46 -2.61 -4.64
C LEU A 46 2.46 -4.02 -5.25
N ILE A 47 2.94 -5.00 -4.48
CA ILE A 47 3.07 -6.40 -4.93
C ILE A 47 2.30 -7.29 -3.96
N ASP A 48 1.50 -8.22 -4.46
CA ASP A 48 0.89 -9.30 -3.67
C ASP A 48 0.97 -10.62 -4.46
N ALA A 49 0.87 -11.74 -3.75
CA ALA A 49 0.83 -13.07 -4.35
C ALA A 49 -0.57 -13.41 -4.91
N LEU A 50 -1.60 -12.67 -4.52
CA LEU A 50 -2.97 -12.83 -5.00
C LEU A 50 -3.26 -11.86 -6.15
N ASP A 51 -4.18 -12.25 -7.03
CA ASP A 51 -4.53 -11.50 -8.25
C ASP A 51 -5.17 -10.13 -7.99
N ARG A 52 -5.48 -9.82 -6.72
CA ARG A 52 -6.32 -8.70 -6.36
C ARG A 52 -5.95 -8.10 -5.00
N VAL A 53 -5.98 -6.77 -4.90
CA VAL A 53 -5.87 -6.04 -3.62
C VAL A 53 -7.07 -6.37 -2.74
N LEU A 54 -6.86 -6.41 -1.42
CA LEU A 54 -7.87 -6.74 -0.40
C LEU A 54 -8.61 -8.06 -0.66
N ALA A 55 -7.94 -9.02 -1.31
CA ALA A 55 -8.56 -10.23 -1.82
C ALA A 55 -9.38 -11.03 -0.80
N LYS A 56 -8.92 -11.05 0.45
CA LYS A 56 -9.50 -11.83 1.55
C LYS A 56 -10.59 -11.09 2.32
N MET A 57 -10.78 -9.78 2.09
CA MET A 57 -11.72 -8.97 2.89
C MET A 57 -13.01 -8.65 2.16
N TYR A 58 -12.97 -8.52 0.82
CA TYR A 58 -14.14 -8.12 0.05
C TYR A 58 -14.38 -9.03 -1.14
N HIS A 59 -15.66 -9.11 -1.52
CA HIS A 59 -16.06 -9.75 -2.76
C HIS A 59 -15.65 -8.92 -3.98
N GLN A 60 -15.38 -9.58 -5.11
CA GLN A 60 -14.89 -8.94 -6.34
C GLN A 60 -15.76 -7.76 -6.80
N SER A 61 -17.08 -7.88 -6.66
CA SER A 61 -18.04 -6.84 -7.04
C SER A 61 -17.76 -5.50 -6.36
N CYS A 62 -17.29 -5.52 -5.11
CA CYS A 62 -17.02 -4.31 -4.33
C CYS A 62 -15.64 -3.70 -4.64
N LEU A 63 -14.73 -4.47 -5.23
CA LEU A 63 -13.33 -4.07 -5.40
C LEU A 63 -12.99 -3.53 -6.80
N LYS A 64 -13.95 -3.50 -7.73
CA LYS A 64 -13.71 -3.06 -9.11
C LYS A 64 -13.14 -1.65 -9.20
N SER A 65 -13.81 -0.69 -8.56
CA SER A 65 -13.38 0.71 -8.59
C SER A 65 -12.08 0.92 -7.82
N LEU A 66 -11.90 0.24 -6.69
CA LEU A 66 -10.67 0.33 -5.90
C LEU A 66 -9.46 -0.18 -6.69
N HIS A 67 -9.59 -1.31 -7.40
CA HIS A 67 -8.51 -1.81 -8.26
C HIS A 67 -8.09 -0.82 -9.34
N ALA A 68 -9.07 -0.18 -9.99
CA ALA A 68 -8.80 0.81 -11.02
C ALA A 68 -8.06 2.02 -10.43
N ASN A 69 -8.48 2.49 -9.25
CA ASN A 69 -7.84 3.60 -8.57
C ASN A 69 -6.41 3.26 -8.14
N MET A 70 -6.19 2.08 -7.53
CA MET A 70 -4.85 1.69 -7.09
C MET A 70 -3.88 1.59 -8.26
N LYS A 71 -4.29 1.05 -9.42
CA LYS A 71 -3.44 0.99 -10.63
C LYS A 71 -2.99 2.35 -11.16
N ASN A 72 -3.68 3.43 -10.81
CA ASN A 72 -3.30 4.78 -11.20
C ASN A 72 -2.40 5.45 -10.16
N MET A 73 -2.37 4.95 -8.91
CA MET A 73 -1.60 5.51 -7.80
C MET A 73 -0.23 4.84 -7.61
N VAL A 74 -0.12 3.56 -7.95
CA VAL A 74 1.09 2.73 -7.77
C VAL A 74 1.49 2.03 -9.06
#